data_AF-A0A371Z1H7-F1
#
_entry.id   AF-A0A371Z1H7-F1
#
_cell.length_a   1.000
_cell.length_b   1.000
_cell.length_c   1.000
_cell.angle_alpha   90.00
_cell.angle_beta   90.00
_cell.angle_gamma   90.00
#
_symmetry.space_group_name_H-M   'P 1'
#
loop_
_entity.id
_entity.type
_entity.pdbx_description
1 polymer ?
#
loop_
_entity_poly.entity_id
_entity_poly.type
_entity_poly.pdbx_seq_one_letter_code
_entity_poly.pdbx_strand_id
1 'polypeptide(L)'
;MTSSDKDRVAYELSLLTSLGEEVDTLLEAFLRHPDAPRYLARTPRLGNDIPWVLVACDGDVSNATGLVVAGTWDGKGWDLDGGFTLFTCGGEARGEFLEVAGWAGRIRRLGTVPGTGPLRPDLIALQGELAEATFHWARRAGLVREWAAGASVRGDSAFPQTFVEMRFGPDCYRGLVIAGDRDRNDRWDYDGVVTLLLPGGATVDLDAAQADMVEELVDGGHADSSR
;
A
#
# COMPACT_ATOMS: atom_id res chain seq x y z
N MET A 1 25.97 14.39 -13.75
CA MET A 1 25.76 13.13 -12.99
C MET A 1 27.07 12.37 -12.99
N THR A 2 27.70 12.21 -11.84
CA THR A 2 28.97 11.49 -11.72
C THR A 2 28.71 9.97 -11.66
N SER A 3 29.71 9.14 -11.94
CA SER A 3 29.60 7.66 -11.81
C SER A 3 29.10 7.26 -10.42
N SER A 4 29.56 7.97 -9.38
CA SER A 4 29.19 7.74 -7.98
C SER A 4 27.70 7.94 -7.69
N ASP A 5 27.02 8.84 -8.41
CA ASP A 5 25.57 9.08 -8.21
C ASP A 5 24.74 7.98 -8.86
N LYS A 6 25.20 7.43 -10.00
CA LYS A 6 24.55 6.29 -10.66
C LYS A 6 24.70 5.01 -9.86
N ASP A 7 25.88 4.78 -9.29
CA ASP A 7 26.15 3.60 -8.47
C ASP A 7 25.37 3.65 -7.14
N ARG A 8 25.21 4.85 -6.55
CA ARG A 8 24.37 5.04 -5.36
C ARG A 8 22.88 4.83 -5.66
N VAL A 9 22.37 5.40 -6.74
CA VAL A 9 20.96 5.23 -7.13
C VAL A 9 20.67 3.79 -7.53
N ALA A 10 21.59 3.11 -8.21
CA ALA A 10 21.45 1.68 -8.51
C ALA A 10 21.49 0.82 -7.23
N TYR A 11 22.32 1.16 -6.24
CA TYR A 11 22.34 0.51 -4.94
C TYR A 11 21.06 0.75 -4.14
N GLU A 12 20.57 2.00 -4.07
CA GLU A 12 19.32 2.36 -3.40
C GLU A 12 18.11 1.70 -4.08
N LEU A 13 18.07 1.65 -5.42
CA LEU A 13 17.04 0.92 -6.17
C LEU A 13 17.16 -0.59 -5.98
N SER A 14 18.37 -1.14 -5.91
CA SER A 14 18.58 -2.57 -5.62
C SER A 14 18.12 -2.94 -4.21
N LEU A 15 18.33 -2.05 -3.24
CA LEU A 15 17.83 -2.18 -1.88
C LEU A 15 16.31 -2.09 -1.85
N LEU A 16 15.68 -1.25 -2.66
CA LEU A 16 14.22 -1.15 -2.76
C LEU A 16 13.59 -2.40 -3.38
N THR A 17 14.23 -2.98 -4.41
CA THR A 17 13.76 -4.22 -5.05
C THR A 17 14.05 -5.46 -4.19
N SER A 18 15.21 -5.52 -3.52
CA SER A 18 15.54 -6.64 -2.63
C SER A 18 14.75 -6.55 -1.31
N LEU A 19 14.53 -5.36 -0.76
CA LEU A 19 13.63 -5.18 0.39
C LEU A 19 12.21 -5.62 0.03
N GLY A 20 11.72 -5.32 -1.18
CA GLY A 20 10.36 -5.69 -1.59
C GLY A 20 10.12 -7.19 -1.51
N GLU A 21 10.96 -7.98 -2.19
CA GLU A 21 10.87 -9.45 -2.20
C GLU A 21 11.15 -10.07 -0.82
N GLU A 22 12.11 -9.51 -0.08
CA GLU A 22 12.42 -9.96 1.29
C GLU A 22 11.29 -9.62 2.28
N VAL A 23 10.63 -8.48 2.13
CA VAL A 23 9.51 -8.07 2.98
C VAL A 23 8.26 -8.88 2.65
N ASP A 24 7.95 -9.15 1.39
CA ASP A 24 6.82 -10.01 1.03
C ASP A 24 6.98 -11.43 1.60
N THR A 25 8.19 -12.00 1.46
CA THR A 25 8.54 -13.30 2.06
C THR A 25 8.42 -13.28 3.58
N LEU A 26 8.81 -12.17 4.21
CA LEU A 26 8.77 -12.01 5.66
C LEU A 26 7.35 -11.81 6.19
N LEU A 27 6.51 -11.10 5.45
CA LEU A 27 5.08 -10.94 5.74
C LEU A 27 4.34 -12.27 5.59
N GLU A 28 4.62 -13.03 4.54
CA GLU A 28 4.08 -14.37 4.35
C GLU A 28 4.50 -15.31 5.49
N ALA A 29 5.77 -15.25 5.90
CA ALA A 29 6.29 -16.02 7.02
C ALA A 29 5.62 -15.62 8.36
N PHE A 30 5.43 -14.33 8.60
CA PHE A 30 4.71 -13.84 9.78
C PHE A 30 3.28 -14.35 9.78
N LEU A 31 2.52 -14.15 8.71
CA LEU A 31 1.10 -14.52 8.63
C LEU A 31 0.86 -16.03 8.77
N ARG A 32 1.84 -16.86 8.38
CA ARG A 32 1.79 -18.33 8.57
C ARG A 32 2.23 -18.78 9.96
N HIS A 33 2.82 -17.91 10.76
CA HIS A 33 3.32 -18.28 12.08
C HIS A 33 2.14 -18.54 13.05
N PRO A 34 2.15 -19.65 13.82
CA PRO A 34 1.04 -20.00 14.74
C PRO A 34 0.66 -18.90 15.73
N ASP A 35 1.64 -18.12 16.20
CA ASP A 35 1.42 -17.01 17.14
C ASP A 35 1.02 -15.68 16.50
N ALA A 36 1.04 -15.54 15.17
CA ALA A 36 0.67 -14.28 14.51
C ALA A 36 -0.72 -13.74 14.88
N PRO A 37 -1.78 -14.59 15.04
CA PRO A 37 -3.09 -14.11 15.49
C PRO A 37 -3.06 -13.37 16.83
N ARG A 38 -2.14 -13.74 17.74
CA ARG A 38 -1.98 -13.04 19.03
C ARG A 38 -1.49 -11.61 18.85
N TYR A 39 -0.58 -11.38 17.92
CA TYR A 39 -0.02 -10.05 17.64
C TYR A 39 -1.01 -9.19 16.85
N LEU A 40 -1.70 -9.78 15.85
CA LEU A 40 -2.78 -9.10 15.13
C LEU A 40 -3.95 -8.73 16.06
N ALA A 41 -4.29 -9.56 17.05
CA ALA A 41 -5.32 -9.22 18.03
C ALA A 41 -4.91 -8.07 18.97
N ARG A 42 -3.61 -7.94 19.28
CA ARG A 42 -3.06 -6.85 20.11
C ARG A 42 -2.85 -5.55 19.33
N THR A 43 -2.60 -5.66 18.03
CA THR A 43 -2.43 -4.53 17.12
C THR A 43 -3.39 -4.69 15.92
N PRO A 44 -4.72 -4.53 16.13
CA PRO A 44 -5.74 -4.84 15.11
C PRO A 44 -5.66 -3.97 13.85
N ARG A 45 -4.96 -2.83 13.95
CA ARG A 45 -4.72 -1.85 12.90
C ARG A 45 -3.46 -2.14 12.08
N LEU A 46 -2.61 -3.07 12.52
CA LEU A 46 -1.36 -3.45 11.84
C LEU A 46 -1.64 -4.11 10.50
N GLY A 47 -1.00 -3.61 9.45
CA GLY A 47 -1.26 -4.06 8.08
C GLY A 47 -2.55 -3.49 7.48
N ASN A 48 -3.33 -2.72 8.25
CA ASN A 48 -4.49 -1.98 7.75
C ASN A 48 -4.09 -0.51 7.54
N ASP A 49 -4.21 0.30 8.58
CA ASP A 49 -3.89 1.72 8.61
C ASP A 49 -2.63 2.04 9.41
N ILE A 50 -2.10 1.06 10.15
CA ILE A 50 -0.71 1.07 10.63
C ILE A 50 0.15 0.31 9.61
N PRO A 51 1.09 0.98 8.94
CA PRO A 51 1.95 0.35 7.96
C PRO A 51 2.95 -0.60 8.62
N TRP A 52 3.42 -1.58 7.85
CA TRP A 52 4.52 -2.44 8.28
C TRP A 52 5.81 -1.64 8.29
N VAL A 53 6.55 -1.70 9.39
CA VAL A 53 7.84 -1.01 9.50
C VAL A 53 8.93 -2.04 9.70
N LEU A 54 9.91 -2.02 8.79
CA LEU A 54 11.12 -2.84 8.90
C LEU A 54 12.17 -2.04 9.68
N VAL A 55 12.72 -2.68 10.70
CA VAL A 55 13.70 -2.06 11.61
C VAL A 55 14.92 -2.96 11.73
N ALA A 56 16.10 -2.33 11.74
CA ALA A 56 17.35 -2.93 12.21
C ALA A 56 17.66 -2.38 13.60
N CYS A 57 17.89 -3.28 14.53
CA CYS A 57 18.43 -3.01 15.85
C CYS A 57 19.90 -3.44 15.82
N ASP A 58 20.79 -2.45 15.72
CA ASP A 58 22.24 -2.65 15.72
C ASP A 58 22.73 -2.53 17.17
N GLY A 59 23.40 -3.55 17.70
CA GLY A 59 23.95 -3.56 19.05
C GLY A 59 25.38 -4.09 19.10
N ASP A 60 26.10 -3.81 20.18
CA ASP A 60 27.51 -4.21 20.31
C ASP A 60 27.69 -5.74 20.42
N VAL A 61 26.66 -6.46 20.88
CA VAL A 61 26.69 -7.91 21.14
C VAL A 61 25.67 -8.68 20.30
N SER A 62 24.59 -8.03 19.87
CA SER A 62 23.51 -8.66 19.11
C SER A 62 22.94 -7.69 18.08
N ASN A 63 22.68 -8.19 16.88
CA ASN A 63 21.97 -7.47 15.83
C ASN A 63 20.69 -8.22 15.49
N ALA A 64 19.60 -7.48 15.28
CA ALA A 64 18.33 -8.04 14.84
C ALA A 64 17.70 -7.16 13.77
N THR A 65 17.18 -7.78 12.72
CA THR A 65 16.37 -7.09 11.70
C THR A 65 15.03 -7.77 11.64
N GLY A 66 13.95 -7.01 11.55
CA GLY A 66 12.60 -7.58 11.52
C GLY A 66 11.48 -6.56 11.32
N LEU A 67 10.26 -7.09 11.20
CA LEU A 67 9.02 -6.30 11.14
C LEU A 67 8.55 -5.95 12.54
N VAL A 68 8.19 -4.70 12.77
CA VAL A 68 7.50 -4.31 14.01
C VAL A 68 6.07 -4.84 13.96
N VAL A 69 5.72 -5.71 14.91
CA VAL A 69 4.40 -6.38 14.97
C VAL A 69 3.58 -6.02 16.21
N ALA A 70 4.18 -5.36 17.19
CA ALA A 70 3.52 -4.81 18.37
C ALA A 70 4.36 -3.72 19.01
N GLY A 71 3.73 -2.88 19.84
CA GLY A 71 4.34 -1.71 20.48
C GLY A 71 3.34 -0.55 20.57
N THR A 72 3.83 0.65 20.80
CA THR A 72 3.00 1.86 20.81
C THR A 72 3.03 2.55 19.44
N TRP A 73 1.85 2.85 18.88
CA TRP A 73 1.68 3.63 17.65
C TRP A 73 1.03 4.98 17.98
N ASP A 74 1.67 6.10 17.59
CA ASP A 74 1.22 7.45 17.94
C ASP A 74 0.34 8.13 16.86
N GLY A 75 0.01 7.40 15.79
CA GLY A 75 -0.71 7.93 14.63
C GLY A 75 0.20 8.32 13.46
N LYS A 76 1.51 8.51 13.69
CA LYS A 76 2.51 8.90 12.69
C LYS A 76 3.67 7.91 12.58
N GLY A 77 3.95 7.18 13.66
CA GLY A 77 5.06 6.25 13.75
C GLY A 77 4.92 5.28 14.92
N TRP A 78 5.73 4.23 14.86
CA TRP A 78 5.98 3.38 16.02
C TRP A 78 6.91 4.12 16.98
N ASP A 79 6.58 4.07 18.26
CA ASP A 79 7.50 4.45 19.33
C ASP A 79 8.56 3.36 19.46
N LEU A 80 9.72 3.61 18.85
CA LEU A 80 10.87 2.69 18.87
C LEU A 80 11.79 2.93 20.08
N ASP A 81 11.59 4.01 20.83
CA ASP A 81 12.30 4.28 22.08
C ASP A 81 11.62 3.57 23.26
N GLY A 82 10.31 3.32 23.13
CA GLY A 82 9.52 2.46 23.99
C GLY A 82 9.71 0.95 23.73
N GLY A 83 8.83 0.15 24.33
CA GLY A 83 8.82 -1.30 24.12
C GLY A 83 8.08 -1.70 22.85
N PHE A 84 8.68 -2.52 22.00
CA PHE A 84 8.06 -3.07 20.79
C PHE A 84 8.46 -4.52 20.56
N THR A 85 7.79 -5.21 19.64
CA THR A 85 8.09 -6.59 19.25
C THR A 85 8.46 -6.66 17.78
N LEU A 86 9.57 -7.33 17.49
CA LEU A 86 10.01 -7.64 16.13
C LEU A 86 9.66 -9.08 15.75
N PHE A 87 9.16 -9.29 14.54
CA PHE A 87 9.25 -10.57 13.85
C PHE A 87 10.50 -10.57 12.98
N THR A 88 11.49 -11.37 13.37
CA THR A 88 12.87 -11.31 12.87
C THR A 88 13.04 -11.98 11.50
N CYS A 89 13.93 -11.43 10.65
CA CYS A 89 14.13 -11.90 9.27
C CYS A 89 15.52 -12.46 8.96
N GLY A 90 16.48 -12.38 9.88
CA GLY A 90 17.86 -12.81 9.65
C GLY A 90 18.55 -13.42 10.88
N GLY A 91 19.66 -14.11 10.63
CA GLY A 91 20.47 -14.76 11.67
C GLY A 91 19.82 -16.02 12.26
N GLU A 92 20.36 -16.47 13.40
CA GLU A 92 19.85 -17.65 14.13
C GLU A 92 18.43 -17.47 14.66
N ALA A 93 18.02 -16.22 14.90
CA ALA A 93 16.70 -15.89 15.42
C ALA A 93 15.64 -15.73 14.31
N ARG A 94 15.90 -16.05 13.03
CA ARG A 94 14.94 -15.83 11.93
C ARG A 94 13.59 -16.50 12.20
N GLY A 95 12.50 -15.74 12.06
CA GLY A 95 11.14 -16.23 12.24
C GLY A 95 10.67 -16.28 13.70
N GLU A 96 11.38 -15.59 14.60
CA GLU A 96 11.05 -15.50 16.01
C GLU A 96 10.44 -14.13 16.37
N PHE A 97 9.76 -14.08 17.50
CA PHE A 97 9.28 -12.83 18.09
C PHE A 97 10.26 -12.35 19.15
N LEU A 98 10.94 -11.24 18.86
CA LEU A 98 11.86 -10.61 19.78
C LEU A 98 11.19 -9.39 20.44
N GLU A 99 10.97 -9.47 21.74
CA GLU A 99 10.58 -8.29 22.52
C GLU A 99 11.80 -7.39 22.73
N VAL A 100 11.70 -6.16 22.24
CA VAL A 100 12.71 -5.13 22.36
C VAL A 100 12.22 -4.13 23.41
N ALA A 101 12.88 -4.14 24.57
CA ALA A 101 12.63 -3.18 25.64
C ALA A 101 13.98 -2.69 26.17
N GLY A 102 14.24 -1.37 26.03
CA GLY A 102 15.50 -0.77 26.48
C GLY A 102 16.72 -1.25 25.68
N TRP A 103 16.61 -1.28 24.35
CA TRP A 103 17.73 -1.65 23.48
C TRP A 103 18.92 -0.72 23.71
N ALA A 104 20.08 -1.28 24.05
CA ALA A 104 21.28 -0.51 24.36
C ALA A 104 21.98 0.07 23.12
N GLY A 105 21.61 -0.40 21.92
CA GLY A 105 22.21 -0.02 20.64
C GLY A 105 21.39 0.97 19.82
N ARG A 106 21.76 1.15 18.55
CA ARG A 106 21.04 2.03 17.63
C ARG A 106 19.90 1.27 16.96
N ILE A 107 18.72 1.86 16.97
CA ILE A 107 17.58 1.40 16.19
C ILE A 107 17.47 2.24 14.91
N ARG A 108 17.35 1.59 13.75
CA ARG A 108 17.22 2.23 12.44
C ARG A 108 15.99 1.69 11.72
N ARG A 109 15.12 2.59 11.29
CA ARG A 109 14.07 2.28 10.32
C ARG A 109 14.72 2.05 8.96
N LEU A 110 14.55 0.86 8.42
CA LEU A 110 15.08 0.48 7.11
C LEU A 110 14.09 0.78 5.98
N GLY A 111 12.80 0.67 6.29
CA GLY A 111 11.76 0.88 5.31
C GLY A 111 10.38 0.84 5.92
N THR A 112 9.40 1.23 5.12
CA THR A 112 8.00 1.11 5.48
C THR A 112 7.26 0.60 4.28
N VAL A 113 6.52 -0.46 4.52
CA VAL A 113 5.73 -1.11 3.50
C VAL A 113 4.27 -0.83 3.86
N PRO A 114 3.48 -0.30 2.91
CA PRO A 114 2.06 -0.14 3.13
C PRO A 114 1.46 -1.49 3.53
N GLY A 115 0.53 -1.46 4.48
CA GLY A 115 0.02 -2.66 5.13
C GLY A 115 -0.47 -3.75 4.15
N THR A 116 0.09 -4.95 4.23
CA THR A 116 -0.49 -6.18 3.67
C THR A 116 -1.45 -6.81 4.69
N GLY A 117 -2.61 -6.18 4.85
CA GLY A 117 -3.69 -6.70 5.69
C GLY A 117 -4.61 -7.64 4.91
N PRO A 118 -5.45 -8.44 5.58
CA PRO A 118 -6.42 -9.35 4.95
C PRO A 118 -7.48 -8.67 4.05
N LEU A 119 -7.43 -7.34 3.92
CA LEU A 119 -8.31 -6.51 3.09
C LEU A 119 -7.58 -5.85 1.90
N ARG A 120 -6.25 -6.02 1.76
CA ARG A 120 -5.52 -5.67 0.54
C ARG A 120 -5.11 -6.98 -0.15
N PRO A 121 -5.67 -7.34 -1.31
CA PRO A 121 -5.23 -8.51 -2.03
C PRO A 121 -3.76 -8.38 -2.44
N ASP A 122 -3.10 -9.52 -2.56
CA ASP A 122 -1.80 -9.58 -3.21
C ASP A 122 -1.88 -9.00 -4.64
N LEU A 123 -0.72 -8.70 -5.22
CA LEU A 123 -0.64 -8.08 -6.55
C LEU A 123 -1.42 -8.86 -7.62
N ILE A 124 -1.50 -10.20 -7.50
CA ILE A 124 -2.21 -11.06 -8.44
C ILE A 124 -3.72 -10.86 -8.31
N ALA A 125 -4.24 -10.83 -7.08
CA ALA A 125 -5.66 -10.59 -6.85
C ALA A 125 -6.05 -9.13 -7.17
N LEU A 126 -5.17 -8.15 -6.97
CA LEU A 126 -5.40 -6.79 -7.44
C LEU A 126 -5.45 -6.70 -8.98
N GLN A 127 -4.53 -7.39 -9.67
CA GLN A 127 -4.56 -7.50 -11.14
C GLN A 127 -5.84 -8.21 -11.64
N GLY A 128 -6.29 -9.24 -10.93
CA GLY A 128 -7.56 -9.92 -11.22
C GLY A 128 -8.76 -8.97 -11.10
N GLU A 129 -8.84 -8.21 -10.03
CA GLU A 129 -9.91 -7.22 -9.83
C GLU A 129 -9.91 -6.11 -10.87
N LEU A 130 -8.72 -5.58 -11.23
CA LEU A 130 -8.57 -4.60 -12.30
C LEU A 130 -9.01 -5.19 -13.66
N ALA A 131 -8.62 -6.44 -13.93
CA ALA A 131 -9.00 -7.13 -15.17
C ALA A 131 -10.52 -7.33 -15.25
N GLU A 132 -11.17 -7.73 -14.15
CA GLU A 132 -12.63 -7.88 -14.09
C GLU A 132 -13.36 -6.53 -14.25
N ALA A 133 -12.90 -5.48 -13.56
CA ALA A 133 -13.47 -4.14 -13.73
C ALA A 133 -13.32 -3.64 -15.19
N THR A 134 -12.16 -3.89 -15.81
CA THR A 134 -11.90 -3.58 -17.23
C THR A 134 -12.77 -4.41 -18.18
N PHE A 135 -12.98 -5.68 -17.87
CA PHE A 135 -13.86 -6.56 -18.63
C PHE A 135 -15.32 -6.08 -18.57
N HIS A 136 -15.81 -5.72 -17.38
CA HIS A 136 -17.15 -5.16 -17.21
C HIS A 136 -17.32 -3.80 -17.89
N TRP A 137 -16.30 -2.94 -17.85
CA TRP A 137 -16.24 -1.70 -18.59
C TRP A 137 -16.46 -1.93 -20.09
N ALA A 138 -15.62 -2.77 -20.70
CA ALA A 138 -15.62 -3.01 -22.14
C ALA A 138 -16.97 -3.55 -22.66
N ARG A 139 -17.77 -4.20 -21.81
CA ARG A 139 -19.07 -4.77 -22.16
C ARG A 139 -20.24 -3.79 -21.99
N ARG A 140 -20.03 -2.62 -21.38
CA ARG A 140 -21.07 -1.61 -21.15
C ARG A 140 -21.02 -0.52 -22.20
N ALA A 141 -21.52 -0.82 -23.40
CA ALA A 141 -21.49 0.10 -24.54
C ALA A 141 -22.15 1.47 -24.30
N GLY A 142 -23.10 1.59 -23.35
CA GLY A 142 -23.64 2.88 -22.91
C GLY A 142 -22.57 3.71 -22.18
N LEU A 143 -22.06 3.16 -21.08
CA LEU A 143 -21.04 3.75 -20.22
C LEU A 143 -19.75 4.12 -21.00
N VAL A 144 -19.29 3.23 -21.89
CA VAL A 144 -18.11 3.48 -22.74
C VAL A 144 -18.33 4.69 -23.64
N ARG A 145 -19.53 4.84 -24.22
CA ARG A 145 -19.85 5.98 -25.10
C ARG A 145 -19.93 7.28 -24.33
N GLU A 146 -20.57 7.26 -23.15
CA GLU A 146 -20.67 8.42 -22.26
C GLU A 146 -19.28 8.92 -21.84
N TRP A 147 -18.41 8.01 -21.44
CA TRP A 147 -17.04 8.34 -21.10
C TRP A 147 -16.25 8.85 -22.29
N ALA A 148 -16.27 8.15 -23.43
CA ALA A 148 -15.52 8.55 -24.62
C ALA A 148 -15.94 9.96 -25.10
N ALA A 149 -17.22 10.31 -24.98
CA ALA A 149 -17.70 11.65 -25.28
C ALA A 149 -17.10 12.71 -24.34
N GLY A 150 -17.05 12.44 -23.03
CA GLY A 150 -16.42 13.33 -22.05
C GLY A 150 -14.90 13.40 -22.18
N ALA A 151 -14.24 12.26 -22.36
CA ALA A 151 -12.80 12.13 -22.52
C ALA A 151 -12.30 12.89 -23.76
N SER A 152 -13.02 12.81 -24.89
CA SER A 152 -12.66 13.57 -26.09
C SER A 152 -12.73 15.10 -25.89
N VAL A 153 -13.60 15.58 -24.99
CA VAL A 153 -13.72 17.02 -24.69
C VAL A 153 -12.59 17.47 -23.74
N ARG A 154 -12.20 16.62 -22.79
CA ARG A 154 -11.15 16.90 -21.81
C ARG A 154 -9.73 16.62 -22.31
N GLY A 155 -9.59 15.79 -23.35
CA GLY A 155 -8.29 15.30 -23.83
C GLY A 155 -7.82 14.03 -23.10
N ASP A 156 -8.71 13.34 -22.40
CA ASP A 156 -8.40 12.15 -21.61
C ASP A 156 -8.31 10.89 -22.48
N SER A 157 -7.78 9.81 -21.89
CA SER A 157 -7.89 8.48 -22.46
C SER A 157 -9.34 8.04 -22.64
N ALA A 158 -9.61 7.31 -23.73
CA ALA A 158 -10.90 6.69 -24.01
C ALA A 158 -11.27 5.56 -23.03
N PHE A 159 -10.36 5.22 -22.11
CA PHE A 159 -10.54 4.26 -21.03
C PHE A 159 -10.25 4.92 -19.67
N PRO A 160 -11.07 4.68 -18.62
CA PRO A 160 -10.80 5.14 -17.27
C PRO A 160 -9.54 4.47 -16.73
N GLN A 161 -8.48 5.23 -16.51
CA GLN A 161 -7.17 4.67 -16.14
C GLN A 161 -6.95 4.58 -14.62
N THR A 162 -7.76 5.28 -13.83
CA THR A 162 -7.57 5.34 -12.38
C THR A 162 -8.33 4.21 -11.69
N PHE A 163 -7.61 3.37 -10.96
CA PHE A 163 -8.17 2.36 -10.08
C PHE A 163 -7.85 2.71 -8.63
N VAL A 164 -8.87 2.80 -7.79
CA VAL A 164 -8.74 3.28 -6.40
C VAL A 164 -9.22 2.26 -5.39
N GLU A 165 -8.72 2.41 -4.16
CA GLU A 165 -9.29 1.85 -2.95
C GLU A 165 -9.84 2.98 -2.07
N MET A 166 -11.08 2.82 -1.62
CA MET A 166 -11.73 3.71 -0.66
C MET A 166 -12.20 2.90 0.55
N ARG A 167 -11.87 3.35 1.76
CA ARG A 167 -12.28 2.70 3.02
C ARG A 167 -13.22 3.57 3.83
N PHE A 168 -14.27 2.95 4.36
CA PHE A 168 -15.28 3.55 5.23
C PHE A 168 -15.49 2.65 6.45
N GLY A 169 -14.75 2.90 7.52
CA GLY A 169 -14.69 2.04 8.69
C GLY A 169 -14.29 0.60 8.30
N PRO A 170 -15.19 -0.40 8.49
CA PRO A 170 -14.92 -1.77 8.09
C PRO A 170 -15.10 -2.04 6.59
N ASP A 171 -15.74 -1.14 5.85
CA ASP A 171 -16.08 -1.34 4.45
C ASP A 171 -14.95 -0.90 3.52
N CYS A 172 -14.70 -1.67 2.46
CA CYS A 172 -13.67 -1.40 1.46
C CYS A 172 -14.26 -1.53 0.06
N TYR A 173 -14.09 -0.47 -0.74
CA TYR A 173 -14.51 -0.42 -2.13
C TYR A 173 -13.29 -0.24 -3.02
N ARG A 174 -13.15 -1.13 -4.01
CA ARG A 174 -12.11 -1.04 -5.04
C ARG A 174 -12.72 -1.07 -6.42
N GLY A 175 -12.28 -0.17 -7.29
CA GLY A 175 -12.88 -0.03 -8.61
C GLY A 175 -12.23 1.03 -9.48
N LEU A 176 -12.62 1.02 -10.76
CA LEU A 176 -12.25 2.05 -11.72
C LEU A 176 -13.05 3.32 -11.44
N VAL A 177 -12.38 4.47 -11.39
CA VAL A 177 -13.07 5.76 -11.29
C VAL A 177 -13.67 6.11 -12.65
N ILE A 178 -14.99 6.20 -12.71
CA ILE A 178 -15.75 6.41 -13.95
C ILE A 178 -16.56 7.71 -13.97
N ALA A 179 -16.70 8.40 -12.84
CA ALA A 179 -17.19 9.77 -12.75
C ALA A 179 -16.75 10.41 -11.43
N GLY A 180 -16.80 11.74 -11.37
CA GLY A 180 -16.36 12.55 -10.24
C GLY A 180 -15.85 13.90 -10.74
N ASP A 181 -15.58 14.80 -9.80
CA ASP A 181 -14.96 16.08 -10.13
C ASP A 181 -13.44 15.92 -10.27
N ARG A 182 -12.83 16.81 -11.05
CA ARG A 182 -11.37 16.91 -11.21
C ARG A 182 -10.89 18.20 -10.57
N ASP A 183 -9.74 18.14 -9.91
CA ASP A 183 -9.10 19.31 -9.36
C ASP A 183 -8.45 20.17 -10.46
N ARG A 184 -7.87 21.31 -10.07
CA ARG A 184 -7.19 22.23 -10.99
C ARG A 184 -5.95 21.64 -11.69
N ASN A 185 -5.45 20.50 -11.23
CA ASN A 185 -4.31 19.78 -11.80
C ASN A 185 -4.76 18.56 -12.61
N ASP A 186 -6.06 18.45 -12.91
CA ASP A 186 -6.65 17.34 -13.65
C ASP A 186 -6.56 15.98 -12.93
N ARG A 187 -6.38 15.99 -11.60
CA ARG A 187 -6.48 14.79 -10.75
C ARG A 187 -7.91 14.62 -10.25
N TRP A 188 -8.29 13.42 -9.84
CA TRP A 188 -9.59 13.24 -9.19
C TRP A 188 -9.66 14.04 -7.90
N ASP A 189 -10.76 14.78 -7.75
CA ASP A 189 -11.08 15.47 -6.51
C ASP A 189 -11.83 14.51 -5.59
N TYR A 190 -11.17 14.15 -4.49
CA TYR A 190 -11.73 13.25 -3.47
C TYR A 190 -12.39 14.01 -2.32
N ASP A 191 -12.58 15.33 -2.43
CA ASP A 191 -13.37 16.13 -1.48
C ASP A 191 -14.89 16.08 -1.77
N GLY A 192 -15.32 15.24 -2.71
CA GLY A 192 -16.72 15.09 -3.12
C GLY A 192 -17.13 13.68 -3.52
N VAL A 193 -18.22 13.57 -4.27
CA VAL A 193 -18.75 12.28 -4.73
C VAL A 193 -17.98 11.77 -5.93
N VAL A 194 -17.53 10.53 -5.84
CA VAL A 194 -16.85 9.80 -6.91
C VAL A 194 -17.62 8.52 -7.22
N THR A 195 -17.76 8.21 -8.50
CA THR A 195 -18.42 6.99 -8.98
C THR A 195 -17.40 5.94 -9.35
N LEU A 196 -17.49 4.76 -8.74
CA LEU A 196 -16.64 3.60 -9.04
C LEU A 196 -17.39 2.53 -9.84
N LEU A 197 -16.70 1.92 -10.80
CA LEU A 197 -17.06 0.63 -11.38
C LEU A 197 -16.28 -0.47 -10.66
N LEU A 198 -16.99 -1.28 -9.88
CA LEU A 198 -16.41 -2.37 -9.09
C LEU A 198 -16.06 -3.60 -9.96
N PRO A 199 -15.15 -4.48 -9.52
CA PRO A 199 -14.82 -5.74 -10.19
C PRO A 199 -16.02 -6.67 -10.43
N GLY A 200 -17.05 -6.63 -9.58
CA GLY A 200 -18.31 -7.37 -9.81
C GLY A 200 -19.23 -6.73 -10.86
N GLY A 201 -18.78 -5.64 -11.49
CA GLY A 201 -19.52 -4.86 -12.47
C GLY A 201 -20.52 -3.87 -11.86
N ALA A 202 -20.79 -3.87 -10.56
CA ALA A 202 -21.67 -2.87 -9.95
C ALA A 202 -21.06 -1.46 -10.06
N THR A 203 -21.92 -0.45 -10.19
CA THR A 203 -21.51 0.96 -10.11
C THR A 203 -21.99 1.51 -8.77
N VAL A 204 -21.12 2.22 -8.07
CA VAL A 204 -21.42 2.81 -6.76
C VAL A 204 -20.95 4.26 -6.72
N ASP A 205 -21.78 5.12 -6.13
CA ASP A 205 -21.43 6.50 -5.82
C ASP A 205 -20.99 6.58 -4.36
N LEU A 206 -19.81 7.12 -4.12
CA LEU A 206 -19.19 7.20 -2.79
C LEU A 206 -18.83 8.65 -2.51
N ASP A 207 -19.21 9.15 -1.34
CA ASP A 207 -18.73 10.44 -0.83
C ASP A 207 -17.30 10.25 -0.32
N ALA A 208 -16.32 10.51 -1.19
CA ALA A 208 -14.92 10.24 -0.90
C ALA A 208 -14.38 11.09 0.25
N ALA A 209 -15.01 12.24 0.54
CA ALA A 209 -14.66 13.09 1.68
C ALA A 209 -14.94 12.43 3.04
N GLN A 210 -15.81 11.42 3.06
CA GLN A 210 -16.11 10.63 4.27
C GLN A 210 -15.25 9.38 4.40
N ALA A 211 -14.39 9.09 3.42
CA ALA A 211 -13.52 7.93 3.48
C ALA A 211 -12.43 8.15 4.55
N ASP A 212 -12.16 7.13 5.35
CA ASP A 212 -11.01 7.13 6.26
C ASP A 212 -9.68 7.10 5.48
N MET A 213 -9.74 6.59 4.25
CA MET A 213 -8.60 6.45 3.35
C MET A 213 -9.07 6.40 1.90
N VAL A 214 -8.33 7.09 1.04
CA VAL A 214 -8.39 6.96 -0.42
C VAL A 214 -6.97 6.71 -0.93
N GLU A 215 -6.78 5.62 -1.68
CA GLU A 215 -5.50 5.27 -2.31
C GLU A 215 -5.71 5.01 -3.81
N GLU A 216 -5.00 5.75 -4.66
CA GLU A 216 -4.87 5.42 -6.09
C GLU A 216 -3.90 4.25 -6.23
N LEU A 217 -4.43 3.07 -6.58
CA LEU A 217 -3.65 1.84 -6.75
C LEU A 217 -3.03 1.74 -8.15
N VAL A 218 -3.67 2.36 -9.14
CA VAL A 218 -3.13 2.61 -10.47
C VAL A 218 -3.48 4.05 -10.84
N ASP A 219 -2.46 4.86 -11.10
CA ASP A 219 -2.61 6.18 -11.68
C ASP A 219 -2.26 6.12 -13.18
N GLY A 220 -3.11 6.71 -14.02
CA GLY A 220 -3.00 6.73 -15.48
C GLY A 220 -1.89 7.63 -16.01
N GLY A 221 -0.90 7.96 -15.18
CA GLY A 221 0.24 8.80 -15.52
C GLY A 221 0.92 8.32 -16.79
N HIS A 222 0.68 9.05 -17.87
CA HIS A 222 1.41 8.92 -19.11
C HIS A 222 2.90 9.05 -18.82
N ALA A 223 3.67 8.08 -19.32
CA ALA A 223 5.08 8.29 -19.56
C ALA A 223 5.26 9.53 -20.46
N ASP A 224 6.22 10.39 -20.07
CA ASP A 224 6.75 11.56 -20.77
C ASP A 224 5.86 12.81 -20.94
N SER A 225 6.24 13.90 -20.26
CA SER A 225 6.78 15.07 -20.98
C SER A 225 7.68 15.96 -20.10
N SER A 226 8.84 16.24 -20.68
CA SER A 226 9.94 17.14 -20.34
C SER A 226 9.57 18.56 -19.86
N ARG A 227 10.30 19.05 -18.85
CA ARG A 227 11.24 20.18 -18.99
C ARG A 227 12.20 20.29 -17.81
#